data_AF-A0A842UZH7-F1
#
_entry.id   AF-A0A842UZH7-F1
#
_cell.length_a   1.000
_cell.length_b   1.000
_cell.length_c   1.000
_cell.angle_alpha   90.00
_cell.angle_beta   90.00
_cell.angle_gamma   90.00
#
_symmetry.space_group_name_H-M   'P 1'
#
loop_
_entity.id
_entity.type
_entity.pdbx_description
1 polymer ?
#
loop_
_entity_poly.entity_id
_entity_poly.type
_entity_poly.pdbx_seq_one_letter_code
_entity_poly.pdbx_strand_id
1 'polypeptide(L)'
;MLWLLYVVIAFVLMSLSTFLVKKLFKDVNPLVVLFYQYLIAIPLVWFYSFLLQARLEQGGYLIFLLGFFYVLGIAFFYLALKKGSLSRVSPVFNLKMLVTAVLGLVFLSEPLTFNLVLGLFFGVTAVYLLGGEQP
;
A
#
# COMPACT_ATOMS: atom_id res chain seq x y z
N MET A 1 -4.68 -17.18 -15.78
CA MET A 1 -3.48 -16.50 -16.32
C MET A 1 -3.64 -14.98 -16.45
N LEU A 2 -4.81 -14.47 -16.86
CA LEU A 2 -5.04 -13.01 -17.00
C LEU A 2 -4.79 -12.20 -15.70
N TRP A 3 -5.09 -12.77 -14.53
CA TRP A 3 -4.83 -12.12 -13.24
C TRP A 3 -3.33 -11.84 -12.98
N LEU A 4 -2.43 -12.69 -13.48
CA LEU A 4 -0.98 -12.48 -13.35
C LEU A 4 -0.54 -11.23 -14.11
N LEU A 5 -1.12 -10.98 -15.29
CA LEU A 5 -0.83 -9.79 -16.08
C LEU A 5 -1.23 -8.52 -15.33
N TYR A 6 -2.43 -8.51 -14.71
CA TYR A 6 -2.87 -7.38 -13.89
C TYR A 6 -1.94 -7.14 -12.70
N VAL A 7 -1.47 -8.20 -12.04
CA VAL A 7 -0.51 -8.09 -10.95
C VAL A 7 0.82 -7.52 -11.41
N VAL A 8 1.36 -7.96 -12.56
CA VAL A 8 2.63 -7.44 -13.09
C VAL A 8 2.51 -5.96 -13.47
N ILE A 9 1.42 -5.57 -14.14
CA ILE A 9 1.17 -4.16 -14.49
C ILE A 9 1.05 -3.32 -13.21
N ALA A 10 0.26 -3.77 -12.23
CA ALA A 10 0.10 -3.07 -10.96
C ALA A 10 1.44 -2.95 -10.22
N PHE A 11 2.25 -4.00 -10.20
CA PHE A 11 3.56 -4.01 -9.57
C PHE A 11 4.49 -2.94 -10.15
N VAL A 12 4.58 -2.85 -11.48
CA VAL A 12 5.43 -1.86 -12.16
C VAL A 12 4.94 -0.43 -11.87
N LEU A 13 3.64 -0.18 -12.01
CA LEU A 13 3.06 1.15 -11.80
C LEU A 13 3.19 1.61 -10.34
N MET A 14 2.93 0.72 -9.37
CA MET A 14 3.04 1.02 -7.94
C MET A 14 4.50 1.27 -7.52
N SER A 15 5.44 0.51 -8.08
CA SER A 15 6.87 0.69 -7.82
C SER A 15 7.38 2.03 -8.38
N LEU A 16 7.00 2.36 -9.61
CA LEU A 16 7.34 3.63 -10.24
C LEU A 16 6.73 4.82 -9.47
N SER A 17 5.47 4.70 -9.05
CA SER A 17 4.81 5.71 -8.22
C SER A 17 5.58 5.97 -6.92
N THR A 18 5.96 4.92 -6.20
CA THR A 18 6.71 5.05 -4.93
C THR A 18 8.06 5.75 -5.14
N PHE A 19 8.76 5.43 -6.23
CA PHE A 19 10.01 6.07 -6.61
C PHE A 19 9.83 7.56 -6.92
N LEU A 20 8.84 7.93 -7.73
CA LEU A 20 8.54 9.33 -8.07
C LEU A 20 8.16 10.15 -6.84
N VAL A 21 7.32 9.59 -5.97
CA VAL A 21 6.90 10.21 -4.72
C VAL A 21 8.11 10.52 -3.83
N LYS A 22 9.04 9.56 -3.66
CA LYS A 22 10.28 9.81 -2.91
C LYS A 22 11.11 10.95 -3.52
N LYS A 23 11.18 11.05 -4.85
CA LYS A 23 11.89 12.13 -5.54
C LYS A 23 11.26 13.49 -5.24
N LEU A 24 9.93 13.57 -5.24
CA LEU A 24 9.18 14.81 -4.98
C LEU A 24 9.31 15.33 -3.55
N PHE A 25 9.52 14.45 -2.56
CA PHE A 25 9.64 14.85 -1.15
C PHE A 25 10.88 15.65 -0.79
N LYS A 26 11.85 15.78 -1.71
CA LYS A 26 12.99 16.69 -1.53
C LYS A 26 12.52 18.13 -1.42
N ASP A 27 11.54 18.52 -2.24
CA ASP A 27 11.15 19.91 -2.43
C ASP A 27 9.69 20.18 -2.04
N VAL A 28 8.88 19.13 -1.86
CA VAL A 28 7.42 19.24 -1.68
C VAL A 28 6.97 18.58 -0.37
N ASN A 29 5.98 19.20 0.29
CA ASN A 29 5.33 18.62 1.46
C ASN A 29 4.56 17.34 1.06
N PRO A 30 4.69 16.22 1.78
CA PRO A 30 4.00 14.97 1.45
C PRO A 30 2.47 15.07 1.33
N LEU A 31 1.85 15.95 2.11
CA LEU A 31 0.40 16.19 2.06
C LEU A 31 -0.02 16.84 0.74
N VAL A 32 0.82 17.70 0.17
CA VAL A 32 0.57 18.31 -1.15
C VAL A 32 0.61 17.24 -2.24
N VAL A 33 1.56 16.30 -2.17
CA VAL A 33 1.62 15.18 -3.11
C VAL A 33 0.36 14.31 -3.03
N LEU A 34 -0.11 14.00 -1.81
CA LEU A 34 -1.37 13.28 -1.62
C LEU A 34 -2.57 14.05 -2.19
N PHE A 35 -2.64 15.35 -1.94
CA PHE A 35 -3.72 16.18 -2.45
C PHE A 35 -3.83 16.08 -3.98
N TYR A 36 -2.72 16.24 -4.70
CA TYR A 36 -2.71 16.11 -6.16
C TYR A 36 -2.99 14.69 -6.65
N GLN A 37 -2.54 13.66 -5.93
CA GLN A 37 -2.90 12.27 -6.25
C GLN A 37 -4.41 12.05 -6.20
N TYR A 38 -5.10 12.54 -5.16
CA TYR A 38 -6.55 12.41 -5.06
C TYR A 38 -7.30 13.31 -6.05
N LEU A 39 -6.78 14.51 -6.32
CA LEU A 39 -7.33 15.41 -7.33
C LEU A 39 -7.36 14.75 -8.72
N ILE A 40 -6.35 13.94 -9.05
CA ILE A 40 -6.28 13.18 -10.30
C ILE A 40 -7.07 11.86 -10.19
N ALA A 41 -7.00 11.16 -9.06
CA ALA A 41 -7.63 9.85 -8.90
C ALA A 41 -9.17 9.91 -8.95
N ILE A 42 -9.80 10.92 -8.32
CA ILE A 42 -11.26 11.05 -8.28
C ILE A 42 -11.89 11.09 -9.68
N PRO A 43 -11.50 12.01 -10.60
CA PRO A 43 -12.10 12.05 -11.93
C PRO A 43 -11.78 10.81 -12.77
N LEU A 44 -10.58 10.22 -12.61
CA LEU A 44 -10.22 8.97 -13.30
C LEU A 44 -11.11 7.80 -12.87
N VAL A 45 -11.31 7.61 -11.57
CA VAL A 45 -12.17 6.55 -11.03
C VAL A 45 -13.61 6.77 -11.49
N TRP A 46 -14.10 8.00 -11.45
CA TRP A 46 -15.44 8.34 -11.94
C TRP A 46 -15.60 8.03 -13.43
N PHE A 47 -14.65 8.42 -14.27
CA PHE A 47 -14.65 8.12 -15.70
C PHE A 47 -14.59 6.61 -15.97
N TYR A 48 -13.74 5.88 -15.24
CA TYR A 48 -13.64 4.42 -15.37
C TYR A 48 -14.93 3.71 -14.94
N SER A 49 -15.60 4.21 -13.88
CA SER A 49 -16.91 3.71 -13.45
C SER A 49 -17.96 3.86 -14.54
N PHE A 50 -17.92 4.96 -15.30
CA PHE A 50 -18.82 5.18 -16.44
C PHE A 50 -18.55 4.20 -17.58
N LEU A 51 -17.28 4.00 -17.96
CA LEU A 51 -16.89 3.06 -19.04
C LEU A 51 -17.29 1.61 -18.75
N LEU A 52 -17.19 1.18 -17.50
CA LEU A 52 -17.55 -0.17 -17.08
C LEU A 52 -19.03 -0.33 -16.71
N GLN A 53 -19.84 0.73 -16.81
CA GLN A 53 -21.21 0.78 -16.30
C GLN A 53 -21.32 0.28 -14.85
N ALA A 54 -20.28 0.51 -14.06
CA ALA A 54 -20.22 0.06 -12.68
C ALA A 54 -21.20 0.89 -11.84
N ARG A 55 -22.07 0.21 -11.09
CA ARG A 55 -22.92 0.85 -10.10
C ARG A 55 -22.06 1.22 -8.89
N LEU A 56 -22.03 2.50 -8.55
CA LEU A 56 -21.52 2.95 -7.26
C LEU A 56 -22.55 2.56 -6.19
N GLU A 57 -22.52 1.30 -5.77
CA GLU A 57 -23.38 0.85 -4.69
C GLU A 57 -23.05 1.59 -3.39
N GLN A 58 -24.08 1.81 -2.57
CA GLN A 58 -23.88 2.24 -1.19
C GLN A 58 -23.26 1.09 -0.41
N GLY A 59 -21.95 0.90 -0.51
CA GLY A 59 -21.29 0.11 0.51
C GLY A 59 -21.39 0.89 1.80
N GLY A 60 -21.88 0.21 2.83
CA GLY A 60 -22.18 0.84 4.12
C GLY A 60 -20.96 1.47 4.79
N TYR A 61 -21.06 1.74 6.08
CA TYR A 61 -20.02 2.42 6.87
C TYR A 61 -18.59 1.88 6.67
N LEU A 62 -18.43 0.59 6.34
CA LEU A 62 -17.14 -0.04 6.05
C LEU A 62 -16.36 0.60 4.89
N ILE A 63 -17.03 1.14 3.85
CA ILE A 63 -16.32 1.82 2.74
C ILE A 63 -15.65 3.12 3.23
N PHE A 64 -16.35 3.87 4.08
CA PHE A 64 -15.79 5.09 4.68
C PHE A 64 -14.60 4.76 5.57
N LEU A 65 -14.70 3.68 6.36
CA LEU A 65 -13.63 3.22 7.23
C LEU A 65 -12.40 2.76 6.42
N LEU A 66 -12.61 2.06 5.30
CA LEU A 66 -11.56 1.67 4.35
C LEU A 66 -10.82 2.91 3.82
N GLY A 67 -11.56 3.91 3.33
CA GLY A 67 -10.98 5.16 2.84
C GLY A 67 -10.18 5.88 3.93
N PHE A 68 -10.74 5.99 5.13
CA PHE A 68 -10.08 6.62 6.27
C PHE A 68 -8.74 5.96 6.62
N PHE A 69 -8.72 4.64 6.82
CA PHE A 69 -7.48 3.93 7.15
C PHE A 69 -6.45 3.99 6.02
N TYR A 70 -6.89 3.94 4.76
CA TYR A 70 -5.97 4.04 3.63
C TYR A 70 -5.31 5.41 3.54
N VAL A 71 -6.10 6.50 3.59
CA VAL A 71 -5.60 7.88 3.52
C VAL A 71 -4.68 8.20 4.70
N LEU A 72 -5.08 7.79 5.92
CA LEU A 72 -4.26 8.01 7.11
C LEU A 72 -2.95 7.21 7.04
N GLY A 73 -3.03 5.94 6.66
CA GLY A 73 -1.86 5.06 6.53
C GLY A 73 -0.86 5.56 5.48
N ILE A 74 -1.33 5.98 4.30
CA ILE A 74 -0.45 6.48 3.25
C ILE A 74 0.20 7.83 3.64
N ALA A 75 -0.51 8.68 4.41
CA ALA A 75 0.07 9.92 4.94
C ALA A 75 1.25 9.64 5.87
N PHE A 76 1.13 8.71 6.81
CA PHE A 76 2.25 8.31 7.67
C PHE A 76 3.38 7.64 6.90
N PHE A 77 3.06 6.78 5.92
CA PHE A 77 4.08 6.18 5.06
C PHE A 77 4.87 7.24 4.28
N TYR A 78 4.19 8.26 3.76
CA TYR A 78 4.82 9.35 3.03
C TYR A 78 5.67 10.25 3.93
N LEU A 79 5.23 10.52 5.16
CA LEU A 79 6.04 11.19 6.18
C LEU A 79 7.31 10.38 6.51
N ALA A 80 7.20 9.05 6.65
CA ALA A 80 8.33 8.17 6.85
C ALA A 80 9.28 8.18 5.64
N LEU A 81 8.74 8.11 4.41
CA LEU A 81 9.53 8.22 3.18
C LEU A 81 10.23 9.56 3.05
N LYS A 82 9.66 10.66 3.55
CA LYS A 82 10.35 11.95 3.58
C LYS A 82 11.57 11.93 4.49
N LYS A 83 11.47 11.30 5.67
CA LYS A 83 12.53 11.27 6.68
C LYS A 83 13.59 10.18 6.45
N GLY A 84 13.21 9.01 5.94
CA GLY A 84 14.08 7.85 5.78
C GLY A 84 14.45 7.55 4.32
N SER A 85 15.38 6.63 4.10
CA SER A 85 15.74 6.16 2.76
C SER A 85 14.67 5.23 2.18
N LEU A 86 14.45 5.30 0.87
CA LEU A 86 13.46 4.46 0.18
C LEU A 86 13.75 2.97 0.39
N SER A 87 15.04 2.60 0.33
CA SER A 87 15.52 1.21 0.49
C SER A 87 15.34 0.64 1.89
N ARG A 88 15.07 1.47 2.91
CA ARG A 88 14.73 1.01 4.27
C ARG A 88 13.22 1.09 4.52
N VAL A 89 12.62 2.24 4.23
CA VAL A 89 11.20 2.51 4.54
C VAL A 89 10.26 1.64 3.70
N SER A 90 10.53 1.47 2.39
CA SER A 90 9.64 0.70 1.52
C SER A 90 9.58 -0.79 1.88
N PRO A 91 10.70 -1.51 2.08
CA PRO A 91 10.64 -2.89 2.56
C PRO A 91 9.93 -3.05 3.91
N VAL A 92 10.21 -2.17 4.88
CA VAL A 92 9.52 -2.19 6.19
C VAL A 92 8.01 -1.98 6.03
N PHE A 93 7.59 -1.06 5.15
CA PHE A 93 6.17 -0.85 4.86
C PHE A 93 5.51 -2.05 4.16
N ASN A 94 6.21 -2.72 3.25
CA ASN A 94 5.68 -3.89 2.54
C ASN A 94 5.45 -5.08 3.46
N LEU A 95 6.08 -5.11 4.63
CA LEU A 95 5.85 -6.12 5.66
C LEU A 95 4.47 -5.98 6.33
N LYS A 96 3.68 -4.95 5.99
CA LYS A 96 2.23 -4.93 6.27
C LYS A 96 1.52 -6.18 5.75
N MET A 97 2.06 -6.89 4.75
CA MET A 97 1.53 -8.18 4.29
C MET A 97 1.45 -9.21 5.42
N LEU A 98 2.36 -9.14 6.40
CA LEU A 98 2.35 -10.02 7.58
C LEU A 98 1.13 -9.74 8.45
N VAL A 99 0.86 -8.47 8.70
CA VAL A 99 -0.32 -8.02 9.46
C VAL A 99 -1.59 -8.40 8.72
N THR A 100 -1.66 -8.17 7.40
CA THR A 100 -2.80 -8.58 6.57
C THR A 100 -3.05 -10.09 6.65
N ALA A 101 -2.01 -10.90 6.59
CA ALA A 101 -2.15 -12.35 6.68
C ALA A 101 -2.65 -12.80 8.07
N VAL A 102 -2.16 -12.19 9.16
CA VAL A 102 -2.70 -12.46 10.51
C VAL A 102 -4.16 -12.05 10.62
N LEU A 103 -4.56 -10.91 10.05
CA LEU A 103 -5.96 -10.50 9.99
C LEU A 103 -6.81 -11.48 9.17
N GLY A 104 -6.27 -12.02 8.06
CA GLY A 104 -6.91 -13.08 7.26
C GLY A 104 -7.18 -14.34 8.07
N LEU A 105 -6.20 -14.79 8.85
CA LEU A 105 -6.36 -15.94 9.75
C LEU A 105 -7.44 -15.69 10.80
N VAL A 106 -7.41 -14.53 11.46
CA VAL A 106 -8.30 -14.23 12.61
C VAL A 106 -9.72 -13.90 12.18
N PHE A 107 -9.90 -13.07 11.15
CA PHE A 107 -11.20 -12.51 10.78
C PHE A 107 -11.82 -13.17 9.54
N LEU A 108 -11.01 -13.74 8.65
CA LEU A 108 -11.49 -14.38 7.41
C LEU A 108 -11.45 -15.92 7.50
N SER A 109 -11.01 -16.48 8.64
CA SER A 109 -10.87 -17.92 8.86
C SER A 109 -10.00 -18.61 7.79
N GLU A 110 -8.99 -17.89 7.28
CA GLU A 110 -8.03 -18.48 6.35
C GLU A 110 -7.24 -19.61 7.03
N PRO A 111 -6.90 -20.69 6.31
CA PRO A 111 -6.18 -21.82 6.90
C PRO A 111 -4.75 -21.42 7.27
N LEU A 112 -4.36 -21.74 8.52
CA LEU A 112 -2.98 -21.60 8.97
C LEU A 112 -2.12 -22.69 8.33
N THR A 113 -1.38 -22.34 7.29
CA THR A 113 -0.48 -23.25 6.58
C THR A 113 0.95 -23.10 7.08
N PHE A 114 1.73 -24.18 7.01
CA PHE A 114 3.16 -24.15 7.35
C PHE A 114 3.94 -23.12 6.51
N ASN A 115 3.58 -22.97 5.24
CA ASN A 115 4.16 -21.98 4.33
C ASN A 115 3.89 -20.54 4.80
N LEU A 116 2.69 -20.27 5.32
CA LEU A 116 2.36 -18.96 5.86
C LEU A 116 3.21 -18.63 7.08
N VAL A 117 3.35 -19.58 8.02
CA VAL A 117 4.17 -19.39 9.23
C VAL A 117 5.64 -19.11 8.86
N LEU A 118 6.21 -19.86 7.92
CA LEU A 118 7.57 -19.61 7.43
C LEU A 118 7.68 -18.22 6.77
N GLY A 119 6.70 -17.83 5.94
CA GLY A 119 6.66 -16.50 5.33
C GLY A 119 6.63 -15.37 6.37
N LEU A 120 5.84 -15.53 7.43
CA LEU A 120 5.79 -14.60 8.56
C LEU A 120 7.15 -14.48 9.26
N PHE A 121 7.78 -15.61 9.56
CA PHE A 121 9.08 -15.66 10.22
C PHE A 121 10.20 -14.97 9.40
N PHE A 122 10.30 -15.28 8.10
CA PHE A 122 11.27 -14.63 7.22
C PHE A 122 10.98 -13.14 7.04
N GLY A 123 9.71 -12.75 6.97
CA GLY A 123 9.31 -11.35 6.91
C GLY A 123 9.78 -10.56 8.14
N VAL A 124 9.57 -11.09 9.35
CA VAL A 124 10.06 -10.46 10.59
C VAL A 124 11.58 -10.31 10.59
N THR A 125 12.29 -11.36 10.15
CA THR A 125 13.75 -11.32 10.01
C THR A 125 14.20 -10.23 9.03
N ALA A 126 13.48 -10.06 7.92
CA ALA A 126 13.76 -9.00 6.96
C ALA A 126 13.54 -7.58 7.55
N VAL A 127 12.49 -7.36 8.38
CA VAL A 127 12.30 -6.08 9.10
C VAL A 127 13.54 -5.78 9.93
N TYR A 128 13.96 -6.74 10.75
CA TYR A 128 15.04 -6.56 11.71
C TYR A 128 16.36 -6.20 11.01
N LEU A 129 16.70 -6.91 9.93
CA LEU A 129 17.93 -6.67 9.16
C LEU A 129 17.92 -5.32 8.43
N LEU A 130 16.77 -4.89 7.92
CA LEU A 130 16.65 -3.62 7.18
C LEU A 130 16.42 -2.41 8.08
N GLY A 131 15.93 -2.64 9.30
CA GLY A 131 15.68 -1.62 10.33
C GLY A 131 16.90 -1.29 11.19
N GLY A 132 17.92 -2.14 11.22
CA GLY A 132 19.17 -1.88 11.93
C GLY A 132 19.92 -0.66 11.37
N GLU A 133 20.33 0.25 12.25
CA GLU A 133 21.22 1.35 11.89
C GLU A 133 22.55 0.77 11.37
N GLN A 134 22.93 1.13 10.13
CA GLN A 134 24.34 1.12 9.76
C GLN A 134 24.93 2.45 10.25
N PRO A 135 26.07 2.42 10.97
CA PRO A 135 26.73 3.61 11.50
C PRO A 135 27.11 4.60 10.40
#